data_AF-A0A3E2MQH5-F1
#
_entry.id   AF-A0A3E2MQH5-F1
#
_cell.length_a   1.000
_cell.length_b   1.000
_cell.length_c   1.000
_cell.angle_alpha   90.00
_cell.angle_beta   90.00
_cell.angle_gamma   90.00
#
_symmetry.space_group_name_H-M   'P 1'
#
loop_
_entity.id
_entity.type
_entity.pdbx_description
1 polymer ?
#
loop_
_entity_poly.entity_id
_entity_poly.type
_entity_poly.pdbx_seq_one_letter_code
_entity_poly.pdbx_strand_id
1 'polypeptide(L)'
;MALMFDDDQAAALLDALGLPADTTDIDTALATVKDAVTASTAENAQPSAVAAAARRVGLELIDADTITALRRDANEGRQIKAAAARQKIEDTVADAISKGKITPARRKHWLNLIEADPGMAEVLASVPDETAVPLTEIGHGVGNEDTNGPTDTWFH
;
A
#
# COMPACT_ATOMS: atom_id res chain seq x y z
N MET A 1 -54.61 -5.71 19.15
CA MET A 1 -54.64 -5.88 20.61
C MET A 1 -54.18 -4.56 21.20
N ALA A 2 -54.97 -3.90 22.02
CA ALA A 2 -54.60 -2.62 22.63
C ALA A 2 -53.93 -2.90 23.98
N LEU A 3 -52.71 -2.42 24.19
CA LEU A 3 -52.14 -2.32 25.53
C LEU A 3 -52.77 -1.09 26.20
N MET A 4 -53.33 -1.28 27.39
CA MET A 4 -53.88 -0.21 28.21
C MET A 4 -52.98 -0.07 29.43
N PHE A 5 -52.46 1.13 29.65
CA PHE A 5 -51.72 1.51 30.85
C PHE A 5 -52.62 2.39 31.73
N ASP A 6 -52.46 2.30 33.04
CA ASP A 6 -52.99 3.34 33.93
C ASP A 6 -52.07 4.58 33.92
N ASP A 7 -52.55 5.68 34.51
CA ASP A 7 -51.86 6.97 34.48
C ASP A 7 -50.50 6.92 35.18
N ASP A 8 -50.38 6.12 36.23
CA ASP A 8 -49.13 5.92 36.97
C ASP A 8 -48.10 5.14 36.12
N GLN A 9 -48.55 4.09 35.42
CA GLN A 9 -47.73 3.30 34.50
C GLN A 9 -47.30 4.11 33.27
N ALA A 10 -48.18 4.95 32.74
CA ALA A 10 -47.87 5.84 31.62
C ALA A 10 -46.82 6.89 32.02
N ALA A 11 -47.00 7.53 33.19
CA ALA A 11 -46.03 8.48 33.73
C ALA A 11 -44.66 7.82 33.99
N ALA A 12 -44.65 6.62 34.57
CA ALA A 12 -43.42 5.86 34.80
C ALA A 12 -42.69 5.48 33.50
N LEU A 13 -43.42 5.11 32.44
CA LEU A 13 -42.84 4.82 31.13
C LEU A 13 -42.22 6.07 30.50
N LEU A 14 -42.91 7.21 30.57
CA LEU A 14 -42.41 8.48 30.02
C LEU A 14 -41.18 8.97 30.79
N ASP A 15 -41.19 8.88 32.12
CA ASP A 15 -40.05 9.21 32.97
C ASP A 15 -38.83 8.32 32.67
N ALA A 16 -39.04 7.01 32.49
CA ALA A 16 -37.98 6.07 32.10
C ALA A 16 -37.37 6.39 30.72
N LEU A 17 -38.15 6.99 29.82
CA LEU A 17 -37.69 7.46 28.50
C LEU A 17 -37.09 8.88 28.55
N GLY A 18 -37.09 9.54 29.71
CA GLY A 18 -36.64 10.92 29.87
C GLY A 18 -37.58 11.96 29.24
N LEU A 19 -38.85 11.60 29.03
CA LEU A 19 -39.89 12.45 28.47
C LEU A 19 -40.76 13.06 29.60
N PRO A 20 -41.32 14.25 29.41
CA PRO A 20 -42.30 14.82 30.33
C PRO A 20 -43.50 13.88 30.52
N ALA A 21 -43.98 13.73 31.76
CA ALA A 21 -45.07 12.81 32.11
C ALA A 21 -46.43 13.17 31.46
N ASP A 22 -46.55 14.38 30.93
CA ASP A 22 -47.69 14.93 30.19
C ASP A 22 -47.53 14.80 28.66
N THR A 23 -46.56 14.03 28.18
CA THR A 23 -46.39 13.74 26.75
C THR A 23 -47.56 12.89 26.24
N THR A 24 -48.50 13.52 25.52
CA THR A 24 -49.67 12.84 24.92
C THR A 24 -49.45 12.39 23.47
N ASP A 25 -48.30 12.73 22.89
CA ASP A 25 -47.95 12.32 21.53
C ASP A 25 -47.36 10.90 21.54
N ILE A 26 -48.22 9.95 21.16
CA ILE A 26 -47.89 8.53 21.08
C ILE A 26 -46.79 8.28 20.04
N ASP A 27 -46.76 9.04 18.94
CA ASP A 27 -45.77 8.85 17.89
C ASP A 27 -44.37 9.30 18.35
N THR A 28 -44.30 10.39 19.12
CA THR A 28 -43.07 10.84 19.77
C THR A 28 -42.57 9.83 20.79
N ALA A 29 -43.45 9.32 21.68
CA ALA A 29 -43.06 8.30 22.65
C ALA A 29 -42.55 7.02 21.96
N LEU A 30 -43.23 6.57 20.89
CA LEU A 30 -42.81 5.41 20.11
C LEU A 30 -41.47 5.64 19.38
N ALA A 31 -41.23 6.85 18.87
CA ALA A 31 -39.96 7.22 18.27
C ALA A 31 -38.82 7.17 19.30
N THR A 32 -39.02 7.72 20.50
CA THR A 32 -38.03 7.68 21.58
C THR A 32 -37.75 6.24 22.05
N VAL A 33 -38.77 5.40 22.14
CA VAL A 33 -38.59 3.96 22.41
C VAL A 33 -37.75 3.29 21.32
N LYS A 34 -38.03 3.58 20.04
CA LYS A 34 -37.23 3.04 18.93
C LYS A 34 -35.78 3.51 18.99
N ASP A 35 -35.55 4.79 19.30
CA ASP A 35 -34.21 5.34 19.42
C ASP A 35 -33.45 4.73 20.61
N ALA A 36 -34.10 4.57 21.77
CA ALA A 36 -33.51 3.93 22.94
C ALA A 36 -33.19 2.46 22.72
N VAL A 37 -34.07 1.71 22.05
CA VAL A 37 -33.83 0.30 21.71
C VAL A 37 -32.71 0.18 20.67
N THR A 38 -32.68 1.08 19.68
CA THR A 38 -31.61 1.12 18.67
C THR A 38 -30.27 1.49 19.31
N ALA A 39 -30.26 2.41 20.28
CA ALA A 39 -29.07 2.74 21.08
C ALA A 39 -28.62 1.55 21.96
N SER A 40 -29.55 0.80 22.57
CA SER A 40 -29.25 -0.37 23.43
C SER A 40 -28.68 -1.58 22.68
N THR A 41 -28.92 -1.69 21.36
CA THR A 41 -28.25 -2.70 20.52
C THR A 41 -26.74 -2.49 20.35
N ALA A 42 -26.18 -1.41 20.90
CA ALA A 42 -24.73 -1.20 20.94
C ALA A 42 -24.01 -2.01 22.04
N GLU A 43 -24.69 -2.48 23.10
CA GLU A 43 -24.03 -3.18 24.23
C GLU A 43 -24.53 -4.60 24.53
N ASN A 44 -25.73 -5.01 24.09
CA ASN A 44 -26.28 -6.36 24.36
C ASN A 44 -26.90 -7.07 23.14
N ALA A 45 -26.63 -6.59 21.92
CA ALA A 45 -27.12 -7.27 20.72
C ALA A 45 -26.44 -8.62 20.54
N GLN A 46 -27.24 -9.66 20.25
CA GLN A 46 -26.73 -10.95 19.83
C GLN A 46 -25.80 -10.75 18.62
N PRO A 47 -24.59 -11.36 18.59
CA PRO A 47 -23.59 -11.13 17.53
C PRO A 47 -24.15 -11.34 16.11
N SER A 48 -25.14 -12.22 15.95
CA SER A 48 -25.85 -12.47 14.70
C SER A 48 -26.71 -11.30 14.22
N ALA A 49 -27.33 -10.54 15.12
CA ALA A 49 -28.10 -9.34 14.80
C ALA A 49 -27.19 -8.19 14.34
N VAL A 50 -26.03 -8.04 14.98
CA VAL A 50 -24.99 -7.07 14.59
C VAL A 50 -24.42 -7.42 13.21
N ALA A 51 -24.09 -8.69 12.97
CA ALA A 51 -23.61 -9.16 11.67
C ALA A 51 -24.66 -8.97 10.55
N ALA A 52 -25.94 -9.24 10.83
CA ALA A 52 -27.02 -9.01 9.88
C ALA A 52 -27.23 -7.52 9.58
N ALA A 53 -27.12 -6.65 10.57
CA ALA A 53 -27.17 -5.20 10.38
C ALA A 53 -25.97 -4.69 9.56
N ALA A 54 -24.76 -5.15 9.86
CA ALA A 54 -23.55 -4.82 9.10
C ALA A 54 -23.67 -5.21 7.61
N ARG A 55 -24.18 -6.41 7.32
CA ARG A 55 -24.37 -6.89 5.94
C ARG A 55 -25.34 -6.03 5.13
N ARG A 56 -26.39 -5.48 5.76
CA ARG A 56 -27.36 -4.61 5.07
C ARG A 56 -26.73 -3.31 4.55
N VAL A 57 -25.61 -2.88 5.15
CA VAL A 57 -24.85 -1.68 4.75
C VAL A 57 -23.54 -2.02 4.04
N GLY A 58 -23.36 -3.28 3.61
CA GLY A 58 -22.17 -3.73 2.87
C GLY A 58 -20.92 -3.92 3.75
N LEU A 59 -21.08 -3.98 5.06
CA LEU A 59 -20.00 -4.24 6.02
C LEU A 59 -19.96 -5.72 6.42
N GLU A 60 -18.76 -6.24 6.67
CA GLU A 60 -18.55 -7.59 7.18
C GLU A 60 -17.90 -7.53 8.56
N LEU A 61 -18.45 -8.32 9.50
CA LEU A 61 -17.92 -8.41 10.85
C LEU A 61 -16.75 -9.41 10.86
N ILE A 62 -15.59 -8.93 11.30
CA ILE A 62 -14.34 -9.68 11.38
C ILE A 62 -13.91 -9.70 12.84
N ASP A 63 -13.37 -10.83 13.32
CA ASP A 63 -12.87 -10.93 14.69
C ASP A 63 -11.58 -10.12 14.92
N ALA A 64 -11.26 -9.86 16.18
CA ALA A 64 -10.13 -9.00 16.55
C ALA A 64 -8.76 -9.60 16.17
N ASP A 65 -8.65 -10.93 16.13
CA ASP A 65 -7.38 -11.59 15.82
C ASP A 65 -7.13 -11.58 14.32
N THR A 66 -8.17 -11.84 13.51
CA THR A 66 -8.07 -11.75 12.04
C THR A 66 -7.83 -10.32 11.55
N ILE A 67 -8.45 -9.29 12.14
CA ILE A 67 -8.15 -7.90 11.73
C ILE A 67 -6.72 -7.50 12.11
N THR A 68 -6.21 -8.01 13.24
CA THR A 68 -4.83 -7.76 13.68
C THR A 68 -3.84 -8.46 12.75
N ALA A 69 -4.08 -9.72 12.41
CA ALA A 69 -3.29 -10.47 11.44
C ALA A 69 -3.30 -9.77 10.07
N LEU A 70 -4.47 -9.38 9.56
CA LEU A 70 -4.59 -8.71 8.27
C LEU A 70 -3.83 -7.38 8.22
N ARG A 71 -3.87 -6.59 9.31
CA ARG A 71 -3.11 -5.34 9.41
C ARG A 71 -1.61 -5.58 9.41
N ARG A 72 -1.15 -6.60 10.12
CA ARG A 72 0.27 -7.00 10.13
C ARG A 72 0.71 -7.42 8.73
N ASP A 73 -0.03 -8.33 8.11
CA ASP A 73 0.31 -8.89 6.80
C ASP A 73 0.26 -7.80 5.71
N ALA A 74 -0.68 -6.85 5.82
CA ALA A 74 -0.73 -5.67 4.93
C ALA A 74 0.48 -4.74 5.12
N ASN A 75 0.96 -4.56 6.35
CA ASN A 75 2.18 -3.80 6.61
C ASN A 75 3.42 -4.50 6.02
N GLU A 76 3.54 -5.80 6.23
CA GLU A 76 4.63 -6.61 5.68
C GLU A 76 4.60 -6.61 4.14
N GLY A 77 3.42 -6.78 3.53
CA GLY A 77 3.25 -6.71 2.08
C GLY A 77 3.66 -5.35 1.49
N ARG A 78 3.37 -4.24 2.19
CA ARG A 78 3.85 -2.91 1.78
C ARG A 78 5.37 -2.80 1.82
N GLN A 79 6.01 -3.36 2.84
CA GLN A 79 7.47 -3.37 2.96
C GLN A 79 8.11 -4.23 1.86
N ILE A 80 7.60 -5.43 1.64
CA ILE A 80 8.08 -6.35 0.59
C ILE A 80 7.92 -5.70 -0.79
N LYS A 81 6.77 -5.06 -1.07
CA LYS A 81 6.54 -4.38 -2.36
C LYS A 81 7.56 -3.26 -2.59
N ALA A 82 7.86 -2.47 -1.56
CA ALA A 82 8.87 -1.42 -1.66
C ALA A 82 10.27 -1.98 -1.90
N ALA A 83 10.65 -3.04 -1.18
CA ALA A 83 11.93 -3.71 -1.37
C ALA A 83 12.06 -4.34 -2.77
N ALA A 84 11.01 -5.01 -3.25
CA ALA A 84 10.99 -5.62 -4.58
C ALA A 84 11.09 -4.57 -5.70
N ALA A 85 10.43 -3.42 -5.54
CA ALA A 85 10.55 -2.31 -6.50
C ALA A 85 12.00 -1.80 -6.57
N ARG A 86 12.65 -1.61 -5.41
CA ARG A 86 14.05 -1.19 -5.35
C ARG A 86 14.99 -2.22 -5.98
N GLN A 87 14.83 -3.50 -5.63
CA GLN A 87 15.64 -4.58 -6.17
C GLN A 87 15.52 -4.65 -7.70
N LYS A 88 14.31 -4.51 -8.24
CA LYS A 88 14.08 -4.50 -9.69
C LYS A 88 14.86 -3.39 -10.40
N ILE A 89 14.94 -2.20 -9.80
CA ILE A 89 15.73 -1.08 -10.34
C ILE A 89 17.22 -1.43 -10.30
N GLU A 90 17.70 -1.97 -9.18
CA GLU A 90 19.11 -2.36 -9.01
C GLU A 90 19.53 -3.44 -10.02
N ASP A 91 18.69 -4.46 -10.23
CA ASP A 91 18.90 -5.53 -11.21
C ASP A 91 18.93 -4.98 -12.63
N THR A 92 18.01 -4.07 -12.96
CA THR A 92 17.95 -3.43 -14.30
C THR A 92 19.23 -2.63 -14.59
N VAL A 93 19.72 -1.88 -13.61
CA VAL A 93 20.97 -1.10 -13.76
C VAL A 93 22.19 -2.03 -13.80
N ALA A 94 22.19 -3.12 -13.02
CA ALA A 94 23.27 -4.09 -13.03
C ALA A 94 23.38 -4.81 -14.38
N ASP A 95 22.25 -5.20 -14.98
CA ASP A 95 22.18 -5.82 -16.32
C ASP A 95 22.65 -4.85 -17.42
N ALA A 96 22.28 -3.57 -17.32
CA ALA A 96 22.77 -2.57 -18.27
C ALA A 96 24.30 -2.38 -18.20
N ILE A 97 24.89 -2.50 -17.01
CA ILE A 97 26.34 -2.45 -16.83
C ILE A 97 27.01 -3.69 -17.40
N SER A 98 26.47 -4.88 -17.12
CA SER A 98 27.05 -6.14 -17.60
C SER A 98 27.03 -6.24 -19.13
N LYS A 99 26.05 -5.62 -19.78
CA LYS A 99 25.94 -5.52 -21.25
C LYS A 99 26.73 -4.35 -21.85
N GLY A 100 27.46 -3.59 -21.04
CA GLY A 100 28.26 -2.45 -21.52
C GLY A 100 27.44 -1.26 -22.04
N LYS A 101 26.13 -1.23 -21.76
CA LYS A 101 25.25 -0.10 -22.15
C LYS A 101 25.64 1.19 -21.43
N ILE A 102 26.05 1.06 -20.17
CA ILE A 102 26.50 2.16 -19.32
C ILE A 102 27.77 1.77 -18.57
N THR A 103 28.56 2.76 -18.15
CA THR A 103 29.77 2.50 -17.35
C THR A 103 29.41 2.23 -15.87
N PRO A 104 30.19 1.41 -15.15
CA PRO A 104 29.97 1.15 -13.72
C PRO A 104 29.94 2.41 -12.85
N ALA A 105 30.73 3.43 -13.20
CA ALA A 105 30.78 4.71 -12.50
C ALA A 105 29.43 5.45 -12.50
N ARG A 106 28.58 5.23 -13.51
CA ARG A 106 27.25 5.85 -13.61
C ARG A 106 26.15 5.08 -12.87
N ARG A 107 26.45 3.95 -12.22
CA ARG A 107 25.47 3.13 -11.49
C ARG A 107 24.61 3.97 -10.55
N LYS A 108 25.23 4.73 -9.65
CA LYS A 108 24.51 5.55 -8.65
C LYS A 108 23.61 6.61 -9.30
N HIS A 109 24.06 7.21 -10.40
CA HIS A 109 23.27 8.20 -11.13
C HIS A 109 21.99 7.58 -11.72
N TRP A 110 22.11 6.42 -12.37
CA TRP A 110 20.96 5.72 -12.95
C TRP A 110 19.99 5.18 -11.90
N LEU A 111 20.48 4.67 -10.77
CA LEU A 111 19.64 4.26 -9.65
C LEU A 111 18.77 5.43 -9.16
N ASN A 112 19.39 6.58 -8.88
CA ASN A 112 18.67 7.76 -8.42
C ASN A 112 17.71 8.29 -9.49
N LEU A 113 18.11 8.23 -10.76
CA LEU A 113 17.30 8.72 -11.88
C LEU A 113 16.03 7.86 -12.05
N ILE A 114 16.14 6.54 -12.00
CA ILE A 114 15.00 5.63 -12.15
C ILE A 114 14.11 5.65 -10.89
N GLU A 115 14.69 5.87 -9.71
CA GLU A 115 13.91 6.07 -8.47
C GLU A 115 13.06 7.36 -8.53
N ALA A 116 13.58 8.42 -9.17
CA ALA A 116 12.85 9.67 -9.38
C ALA A 116 11.86 9.62 -10.56
N ASP A 117 12.22 8.93 -11.65
CA ASP A 117 11.39 8.74 -12.84
C ASP A 117 11.48 7.28 -13.32
N PRO A 118 10.48 6.44 -12.98
CA PRO A 118 10.44 5.05 -13.39
C PRO A 118 10.49 4.84 -14.91
N GLY A 119 10.07 5.81 -15.73
CA GLY A 119 10.12 5.73 -17.19
C GLY A 119 11.55 5.66 -17.74
N MET A 120 12.55 6.10 -16.95
CA MET A 120 13.96 6.04 -17.35
C MET A 120 14.51 4.61 -17.44
N ALA A 121 13.83 3.63 -16.84
CA ALA A 121 14.18 2.23 -17.02
C ALA A 121 13.97 1.76 -18.48
N GLU A 122 12.94 2.26 -19.15
CA GLU A 122 12.66 1.95 -20.56
C GLU A 122 13.69 2.62 -21.48
N VAL A 123 14.06 3.86 -21.17
CA VAL A 123 15.14 4.57 -21.86
C VAL A 123 16.45 3.77 -21.74
N LEU A 124 16.80 3.34 -20.53
CA LEU A 124 17.99 2.51 -20.30
C LEU A 124 17.93 1.18 -21.07
N ALA A 125 16.76 0.55 -21.14
CA ALA A 125 16.56 -0.68 -21.91
C ALA A 125 16.75 -0.45 -23.43
N SER A 126 16.37 0.73 -23.93
CA SER A 126 16.51 1.09 -25.36
C SER A 126 17.96 1.35 -25.81
N VAL A 127 18.88 1.58 -24.87
CA VAL A 127 20.30 1.77 -25.18
C VAL A 127 20.86 0.47 -25.78
N PRO A 128 21.52 0.50 -26.96
CA PRO A 128 22.15 -0.67 -27.53
C PRO A 128 23.24 -1.24 -26.61
N ASP A 129 23.44 -2.55 -26.68
CA ASP A 129 24.53 -3.20 -25.96
C ASP A 129 25.89 -2.61 -26.41
N GLU A 130 26.86 -2.61 -25.49
CA GLU A 130 28.23 -2.14 -25.73
C GLU A 130 28.38 -0.66 -26.13
N THR A 131 27.31 0.14 -26.03
CA THR A 131 27.32 1.57 -26.37
C THR A 131 28.39 2.36 -25.60
N ALA A 132 28.61 2.05 -24.32
CA ALA A 132 29.53 2.79 -23.46
C ALA A 132 30.85 2.03 -23.20
N VAL A 133 30.77 0.70 -23.12
CA VAL A 133 31.93 -0.17 -22.88
C VAL A 133 31.91 -1.27 -23.93
N PRO A 134 32.87 -1.29 -24.87
CA PRO A 134 33.05 -2.41 -25.79
C PRO A 134 33.39 -3.67 -25.00
N LEU A 135 32.59 -4.72 -25.19
CA LEU A 135 32.83 -6.03 -24.57
C LEU A 135 33.28 -7.05 -25.61
N THR A 136 32.92 -6.81 -26.88
CA THR A 136 33.49 -7.49 -28.03
C THR A 136 34.81 -6.87 -28.44
N GLU A 137 35.76 -7.71 -28.85
CA GLU A 137 37.04 -7.26 -29.39
C GLU A 137 36.80 -6.63 -30.77
N ILE A 138 37.04 -5.32 -30.89
CA ILE A 138 36.92 -4.57 -32.15
C ILE A 138 38.22 -4.70 -32.98
N GLY A 139 39.36 -4.97 -32.33
CA GLY A 139 40.62 -5.29 -32.97
C GLY A 139 41.80 -5.32 -31.99
N HIS A 140 42.83 -6.09 -32.33
CA HIS A 140 44.11 -6.10 -31.64
C HIS A 140 45.21 -5.52 -32.54
N GLY A 141 46.19 -4.85 -31.92
CA GLY A 141 47.37 -4.39 -32.63
C GLY A 141 48.28 -5.57 -32.96
N VAL A 142 48.46 -5.86 -34.25
CA VAL A 142 49.61 -6.63 -34.72
C VAL A 142 50.81 -5.68 -34.78
N GLY A 143 51.55 -5.61 -33.68
CA GLY A 143 52.84 -4.91 -33.67
C GLY A 143 53.79 -5.64 -34.60
N ASN A 144 54.05 -5.08 -35.79
CA ASN A 144 55.21 -5.49 -36.57
C ASN A 144 56.41 -4.94 -35.81
N GLU A 145 57.06 -5.78 -35.01
CA GLU A 145 58.37 -5.47 -34.42
C GLU A 145 59.40 -5.42 -35.56
N ASP A 146 59.36 -4.34 -36.34
CA ASP A 146 60.45 -3.98 -37.23
C ASP A 146 61.66 -3.68 -36.34
N THR A 147 62.52 -4.69 -36.23
CA THR A 147 63.73 -4.74 -35.39
C THR A 147 64.85 -3.84 -35.92
N ASN A 148 64.51 -2.67 -36.47
CA ASN A 148 65.45 -1.75 -37.10
C ASN A 148 65.01 -0.28 -36.91
N GLY A 149 65.07 0.21 -35.67
CA GLY A 149 64.95 1.63 -35.33
C GLY A 149 66.10 2.07 -34.41
N PRO A 150 66.71 3.25 -34.63
CA PRO A 150 67.97 3.65 -34.02
C PRO A 150 67.86 3.85 -32.50
N THR A 151 68.88 3.38 -31.80
CA THR A 151 69.08 3.53 -30.35
C THR A 151 69.17 4.99 -29.92
N ASP A 152 68.39 5.32 -28.89
CA ASP A 152 68.55 6.43 -27.93
C ASP A 152 68.51 7.87 -28.45
N THR A 153 67.74 8.71 -27.73
CA THR A 153 68.10 10.11 -27.35
C THR A 153 66.95 10.90 -26.69
N TRP A 154 65.87 10.28 -26.18
CA TRP A 154 64.75 11.07 -25.61
C TRP A 154 64.95 11.52 -24.14
N PHE A 155 65.85 10.94 -23.37
CA PHE A 155 66.07 11.37 -21.98
C PHE A 155 67.43 12.08 -21.81
N HIS A 156 67.44 13.40 -22.05
CA HIS A 156 68.42 14.35 -21.54
C HIS A 156 67.72 15.60 -21.01
#